data_AF-A0AAN9UZG1-F1
#
_entry.id   AF-A0AAN9UZG1-F1
#
_cell.length_a   1.000
_cell.length_b   1.000
_cell.length_c   1.000
_cell.angle_alpha   90.00
_cell.angle_beta   90.00
_cell.angle_gamma   90.00
#
_symmetry.space_group_name_H-M   'P 1'
#
loop_
_entity.id
_entity.type
_entity.pdbx_description
1 polymer ?
#
loop_
_entity_poly.entity_id
_entity_poly.type
_entity_poly.pdbx_seq_one_letter_code
_entity_poly.pdbx_strand_id
1 'polypeptide(L)'
;MSSQNDTGIPLVHDPDGKGYRFLTLESSTNSAILKSGSQSWGLRQKNTSNALILLKPTTTRASTTEMPETGLKAVATVHDTIELVPESSSAPAPVARGKWHEKFARGR
;
A
#
# COMPACT_ATOMS: atom_id res chain seq x y z
N MET A 1 44.04 -12.25 -13.95
CA MET A 1 43.01 -11.78 -13.00
C MET A 1 42.15 -10.77 -13.75
N SER A 2 40.89 -11.09 -14.01
CA SER A 2 39.98 -10.24 -14.80
C SER A 2 39.21 -9.33 -13.84
N SER A 3 39.41 -8.02 -13.92
CA SER A 3 38.64 -7.04 -13.15
C SER A 3 37.32 -6.78 -13.89
N GLN A 4 36.24 -7.33 -13.36
CA GLN A 4 34.89 -7.03 -13.83
C GLN A 4 34.53 -5.64 -13.29
N ASN A 5 34.55 -4.62 -14.15
CA ASN A 5 34.09 -3.28 -13.80
C ASN A 5 32.57 -3.32 -13.68
N ASP A 6 32.08 -3.27 -12.44
CA ASP A 6 30.65 -3.19 -12.10
C ASP A 6 30.15 -1.75 -12.38
N THR A 7 30.04 -1.40 -13.66
CA THR A 7 29.32 -0.20 -14.07
C THR A 7 27.83 -0.51 -13.96
N GLY A 8 27.29 -0.32 -12.76
CA GLY A 8 25.88 -0.51 -12.45
C GLY A 8 24.96 0.15 -13.47
N ILE A 9 23.77 -0.43 -13.63
CA ILE A 9 22.75 0.01 -14.59
C ILE A 9 22.50 1.52 -14.43
N PRO A 10 22.65 2.34 -15.49
CA PRO A 10 22.36 3.75 -15.40
C PRO A 10 20.86 3.93 -15.17
N LEU A 11 20.49 4.50 -14.01
CA LEU A 11 19.16 5.02 -13.75
C LEU A 11 18.96 6.24 -14.67
N VAL A 12 18.46 5.99 -15.88
CA VAL A 12 18.08 7.04 -16.83
C VAL A 12 17.07 7.96 -16.15
N HIS A 13 17.34 9.26 -16.08
CA HIS A 13 16.35 10.22 -15.60
C HIS A 13 15.26 10.40 -16.66
N ASP A 14 14.00 10.45 -16.21
CA ASP A 14 12.83 10.81 -17.03
C ASP A 14 13.08 12.14 -17.77
N PRO A 15 12.82 12.26 -19.09
CA PRO A 15 13.09 13.47 -19.88
C PRO A 15 12.37 14.74 -19.39
N ASP A 16 11.40 14.61 -18.48
CA ASP A 16 10.55 15.70 -18.01
C ASP A 16 11.05 16.38 -16.71
N GLY A 17 12.20 15.99 -16.16
CA GLY A 17 12.78 16.61 -14.96
C GLY A 17 11.97 16.42 -13.67
N LYS A 18 10.92 15.59 -13.70
CA LYS A 18 10.12 15.19 -12.55
C LYS A 18 10.71 13.87 -12.05
N GLY A 19 11.55 13.92 -11.02
CA GLY A 19 12.19 12.72 -10.46
C GLY A 19 11.19 11.59 -10.18
N TYR A 20 11.67 10.34 -10.27
CA TYR A 20 10.86 9.15 -10.00
C TYR A 20 10.14 9.26 -8.66
N ARG A 21 8.81 9.15 -8.67
CA ARG A 21 8.04 8.93 -7.45
C ARG A 21 8.16 7.45 -7.08
N PHE A 22 9.02 7.16 -6.11
CA PHE A 22 9.16 5.82 -5.55
C PHE A 22 8.11 5.63 -4.44
N LEU A 23 7.44 4.48 -4.46
CA LEU A 23 6.57 4.03 -3.37
C LEU A 23 7.36 3.03 -2.53
N THR A 24 7.43 3.24 -1.22
CA THR A 24 8.08 2.31 -0.29
C THR A 24 7.12 1.86 0.80
N LEU A 25 7.31 0.62 1.25
CA LEU A 25 6.60 0.06 2.40
C LEU A 25 7.57 -0.08 3.56
N GLU A 26 7.15 0.37 4.73
CA GLU A 26 7.90 0.24 5.97
C GLU A 26 7.02 -0.43 7.04
N SER A 27 7.63 -1.25 7.89
CA SER A 27 6.95 -1.80 9.06
C SER A 27 7.01 -0.81 10.22
N SER A 28 5.90 -0.59 10.91
CA SER A 28 5.84 0.03 12.22
C SER A 28 5.35 -0.97 13.27
N THR A 29 5.36 -0.56 14.54
CA THR A 29 4.93 -1.40 15.67
C THR A 29 3.52 -2.00 15.45
N ASN A 30 2.60 -1.26 14.84
CA ASN A 30 1.18 -1.64 14.78
C ASN A 30 0.63 -1.75 13.35
N SER A 31 1.38 -1.36 12.32
CA SER A 31 0.95 -1.48 10.91
C SER A 31 2.09 -1.30 9.92
N ALA A 32 1.85 -1.71 8.68
CA ALA A 32 2.63 -1.24 7.55
C ALA A 32 2.31 0.24 7.23
N ILE A 33 3.31 0.94 6.71
CA ILE A 33 3.26 2.33 6.28
C ILE A 33 3.65 2.40 4.82
N LEU A 34 2.82 3.06 4.01
CA LEU A 34 3.14 3.40 2.62
C LEU A 34 3.71 4.82 2.57
N LYS A 35 4.87 4.99 1.92
CA LYS A 35 5.49 6.30 1.71
C LYS A 35 5.64 6.62 0.23
N SER A 36 5.51 7.90 -0.08
CA SER A 36 5.84 8.49 -1.39
C SER A 36 6.42 9.88 -1.16
N GLY A 37 7.74 10.03 -1.36
CA GLY A 37 8.43 11.29 -1.08
C GLY A 37 8.25 11.70 0.38
N SER A 38 7.63 12.87 0.62
CA SER A 38 7.36 13.40 1.96
C SER A 38 6.03 12.96 2.57
N GLN A 39 5.24 12.16 1.86
CA GLN A 39 3.92 11.70 2.32
C GLN A 39 4.01 10.29 2.90
N SER A 40 3.26 10.04 3.97
CA SER A 40 3.21 8.78 4.70
C SER A 40 1.77 8.43 5.04
N TRP A 41 1.40 7.17 4.85
CA TRP A 41 0.07 6.65 5.18
C TRP A 41 0.16 5.31 5.89
N GLY A 42 -0.45 5.21 7.06
CA GLY A 42 -0.67 3.94 7.72
C GLY A 42 -1.71 3.12 6.97
N LEU A 43 -1.42 1.84 6.75
CA LEU A 43 -2.34 0.90 6.09
C LEU A 43 -3.31 0.32 7.14
N ARG A 44 -4.61 0.47 6.91
CA ARG A 44 -5.67 -0.06 7.78
C ARG A 44 -6.54 -1.04 7.05
N GLN A 45 -6.52 -2.30 7.48
CA GLN A 45 -7.39 -3.33 6.95
C GLN A 45 -8.81 -3.18 7.52
N LYS A 46 -9.81 -3.34 6.68
CA LYS A 46 -11.21 -3.28 7.04
C LYS A 46 -11.98 -4.37 6.32
N ASN A 47 -12.64 -5.23 7.09
CA ASN A 47 -13.47 -6.29 6.52
C ASN A 47 -14.72 -5.69 5.88
N THR A 48 -15.21 -6.35 4.83
CA THR A 48 -16.48 -6.05 4.18
C THR A 48 -17.52 -7.11 4.55
N SER A 49 -18.79 -6.71 4.72
CA SER A 49 -19.88 -7.67 4.99
C SER A 49 -20.30 -8.46 3.75
N ASN A 50 -19.96 -7.96 2.57
CA ASN A 50 -20.18 -8.58 1.27
C ASN A 50 -18.85 -8.81 0.55
N ALA A 51 -18.79 -9.83 -0.30
CA ALA A 51 -17.63 -10.07 -1.14
C ALA A 51 -17.62 -9.13 -2.36
N LEU A 52 -16.45 -8.63 -2.73
CA LEU A 52 -16.21 -7.92 -3.99
C LEU A 52 -15.57 -8.89 -4.99
N ILE A 53 -16.16 -9.07 -6.17
CA ILE A 53 -15.60 -9.94 -7.21
C ILE A 53 -14.87 -9.07 -8.23
N LEU A 54 -13.56 -9.28 -8.39
CA LEU A 54 -12.76 -8.62 -9.42
C LEU A 54 -12.87 -9.42 -10.72
N LEU A 55 -13.35 -8.77 -11.76
CA LEU A 55 -13.56 -9.36 -13.09
C LEU A 55 -12.56 -8.75 -14.07
N LYS A 56 -12.04 -9.56 -14.99
CA LYS A 56 -11.32 -9.08 -16.17
C LYS A 56 -12.09 -9.45 -17.45
N PRO A 57 -12.12 -8.58 -18.46
CA PRO A 57 -12.59 -8.95 -19.78
C PRO A 57 -11.81 -10.14 -20.33
N THR A 58 -12.52 -11.04 -21.02
CA THR A 58 -11.91 -12.14 -21.77
C THR A 58 -12.62 -12.28 -23.10
N THR A 59 -11.87 -12.64 -24.14
CA THR A 59 -12.44 -12.98 -25.44
C THR A 59 -12.00 -14.39 -25.77
N THR A 60 -12.95 -15.30 -25.84
CA THR A 60 -12.67 -16.69 -26.24
C THR A 60 -12.98 -16.81 -27.72
N ARG A 61 -11.95 -17.17 -28.50
CA ARG A 61 -12.13 -17.46 -29.93
C ARG A 61 -12.28 -18.97 -30.06
N ALA A 62 -13.52 -19.44 -30.20
CA ALA A 62 -13.77 -20.85 -30.51
C ALA A 62 -13.13 -21.19 -31.86
N SER A 63 -12.44 -22.34 -31.93
CA SER A 63 -11.82 -22.80 -33.17
C SER A 63 -12.91 -23.12 -34.20
N THR A 64 -12.77 -22.50 -35.37
CA THR A 64 -13.52 -22.67 -36.62
C THR A 64 -15.00 -22.25 -36.60
N THR A 65 -15.25 -21.08 -37.19
CA THR A 65 -16.53 -20.58 -37.75
C THR A 65 -17.48 -19.78 -36.85
N GLU A 66 -17.24 -19.65 -35.55
CA GLU A 66 -18.12 -18.84 -34.68
C GLU A 66 -17.50 -17.49 -34.26
N MET A 67 -18.36 -16.48 -34.10
CA MET A 67 -17.97 -15.14 -33.69
C MET A 67 -17.29 -15.17 -32.31
N PRO A 68 -16.30 -14.29 -32.05
CA PRO A 68 -15.64 -14.26 -30.75
C PRO A 68 -16.64 -13.92 -29.64
N GLU A 69 -16.78 -14.80 -28.65
CA GLU A 69 -17.59 -14.53 -27.47
C GLU A 69 -16.81 -13.65 -26.50
N THR A 70 -17.34 -12.47 -26.22
CA THR A 70 -16.86 -11.58 -25.16
C THR A 70 -17.48 -12.00 -23.84
N GLY A 71 -16.65 -12.27 -22.84
CA GLY A 71 -17.08 -12.65 -21.50
C GLY A 71 -16.31 -11.91 -20.40
N LEU A 72 -16.69 -12.16 -19.16
CA LEU A 72 -15.98 -11.70 -17.97
C LEU A 72 -15.44 -12.92 -17.21
N LYS A 73 -14.17 -12.88 -16.85
CA LYS A 73 -13.53 -13.91 -16.02
C LYS A 73 -13.26 -13.35 -14.62
N ALA A 74 -13.76 -14.03 -13.60
CA ALA A 74 -13.39 -13.72 -12.22
C ALA A 74 -11.91 -14.02 -11.97
N VAL A 75 -11.21 -13.06 -11.38
CA VAL A 75 -9.78 -13.18 -11.04
C VAL A 75 -9.52 -13.16 -9.54
N ALA A 76 -10.42 -12.58 -8.75
CA ALA A 76 -10.34 -12.61 -7.31
C ALA A 76 -11.71 -12.37 -6.67
N THR A 77 -11.85 -12.85 -5.44
CA THR A 77 -12.93 -12.50 -4.52
C THR A 77 -12.30 -11.88 -3.29
N VAL A 78 -12.70 -10.65 -2.95
CA VAL A 78 -12.08 -9.82 -1.91
C VAL A 78 -13.08 -9.63 -0.77
N HIS A 79 -12.62 -9.82 0.46
CA HIS A 79 -13.43 -9.72 1.68
C HIS A 79 -12.99 -8.60 2.62
N ASP A 80 -11.96 -7.86 2.22
CA ASP A 80 -11.33 -6.82 3.00
C ASP A 80 -10.72 -5.75 2.08
N THR A 81 -10.58 -4.54 2.59
CA THR A 81 -9.93 -3.43 1.90
C THR A 81 -8.82 -2.85 2.78
N ILE A 82 -7.84 -2.22 2.15
CA ILE A 82 -6.81 -1.44 2.83
C ILE A 82 -7.12 0.05 2.63
N GLU A 83 -7.46 0.75 3.71
CA GLU A 83 -7.64 2.20 3.73
C GLU A 83 -6.31 2.89 4.08
N LEU A 84 -6.01 3.99 3.40
CA LEU A 84 -4.83 4.82 3.66
C LEU A 84 -5.17 5.90 4.68
N VAL A 85 -4.50 5.89 5.83
CA VAL A 85 -4.67 6.91 6.86
C VAL A 85 -3.42 7.80 6.88
N PRO A 86 -3.53 9.11 6.58
CA PRO A 86 -2.38 10.00 6.62
C PRO A 86 -1.69 9.98 7.97
N GLU A 87 -0.39 9.80 7.98
CA GLU A 87 0.42 9.97 9.17
C GLU A 87 0.94 11.41 9.19
N SER A 88 0.53 12.17 10.20
CA SER A 88 1.12 13.49 10.45
C SER A 88 2.61 13.30 10.72
N SER A 89 3.46 14.00 9.97
CA SER A 89 4.92 14.02 10.15
C SER A 89 5.38 14.65 11.47
N SER A 90 4.46 14.95 12.41
CA SER A 90 4.79 15.52 13.70
C SER A 90 5.37 14.45 14.62
N ALA A 91 6.57 14.73 15.14
CA ALA A 91 7.17 14.02 16.27
C ALA A 91 6.13 13.70 17.36
N PRO A 92 6.27 12.58 18.09
CA PRO A 92 5.30 12.16 19.09
C PRO A 92 5.00 13.30 20.06
N ALA A 93 3.72 13.65 20.20
CA ALA A 93 3.29 14.64 21.16
C ALA A 93 3.78 14.22 22.56
N PRO A 94 4.38 15.13 23.34
CA PRO A 94 4.87 14.79 24.67
C PRO A 94 3.71 14.24 25.49
N VAL A 95 3.89 13.01 26.00
CA VAL A 95 2.93 12.36 26.89
C VAL A 95 2.71 13.31 28.06
N ALA A 96 1.51 13.89 28.16
CA ALA A 96 1.14 14.72 29.29
C ALA A 96 1.30 13.87 30.57
N ARG A 97 2.36 14.16 31.35
CA ARG A 97 2.55 13.61 32.69
C ARG A 97 1.44 14.16 33.58
N GLY A 98 0.32 13.45 33.60
CA GLY A 98 -0.87 13.84 34.35
C GLY A 98 -1.77 12.64 34.55
N LYS A 99 -1.19 11.59 35.14
CA LYS A 99 -1.83 10.32 35.48
C LYS A 99 -3.14 10.58 36.25
N TRP A 100 -4.27 10.31 35.62
CA TRP A 100 -5.55 10.16 36.30
C TRP A 100 -5.43 9.25 37.53
N HIS A 101 -4.67 8.16 37.40
CA HIS A 101 -4.40 7.19 38.46
C HIS A 101 -3.61 7.76 39.67
N GLU A 102 -2.85 8.86 39.54
CA GLU A 102 -2.20 9.52 40.68
C GLU A 102 -3.13 10.45 41.45
N LYS A 103 -4.13 11.06 40.80
CA LYS A 103 -5.07 11.99 41.45
C LYS A 103 -6.10 11.31 42.35
N PHE A 104 -6.46 10.04 42.08
CA PHE A 104 -7.54 9.35 42.79
C PHE A 104 -7.10 8.15 43.64
N ALA A 105 -5.85 7.70 43.56
CA ALA A 105 -5.35 6.60 44.41
C ALA A 105 -4.88 7.05 45.80
N ARG A 106 -4.78 8.37 46.06
CA ARG A 106 -4.34 8.91 47.36
C ARG A 106 -5.54 9.09 48.29
N GLY A 107 -6.14 7.97 48.68
CA GLY A 107 -7.34 7.96 49.51
C GLY A 107 -7.76 6.55 49.91
N ARG A 108 -6.81 5.75 50.42
CA ARG A 108 -7.04 4.65 51.35
C ARG A 108 -5.89 4.62 52.34
#